data_AF-A0A924VBE2-F1
#
_entry.id   AF-A0A924VBE2-F1
#
_cell.length_a   1.000
_cell.length_b   1.000
_cell.length_c   1.000
_cell.angle_alpha   90.00
_cell.angle_beta   90.00
_cell.angle_gamma   90.00
#
_symmetry.space_group_name_H-M   'P 1'
#
loop_
_entity.id
_entity.type
_entity.pdbx_description
1 polymer ?
#
loop_
_entity_poly.entity_id
_entity_poly.type
_entity_poly.pdbx_seq_one_letter_code
_entity_poly.pdbx_strand_id
1 'polypeptide(L)'
;MQNMPINHSGFDHSKNAIKTRLSFADGLRGLAAFWVVLYHLAEGHHIETLKNMLPNVVYNVFFGWGHLGVAIFFVLSGFVMALTAHKVKFDFENAFKFIARRLTRLAPPYYFAILIALLFIFIKSKALHLNYTSPSLIALLQHAVFAQDFFNTPQINIVFWTLCIEVQFYIAFAMLVWFADSLDKRLNIAVARNMTIIATCFVALLWPLQLVSTVFWQGGFIGFWYSFLTGVIICWGWLNKGFLLKTAIIYCAILLCIGMIYKDSFTLVVAITASLLLFAGLKNKMHAWLNWGFLQWLGLISYSLYLLHNPITGASANIARKIISNGLYADILSLVMAIFACLVTAYLSFLIVERPSIQWSHRLKLKK
;
A
#
# COMPACT_ATOMS: atom_id res chain seq x y z
N MET A 1 23.42 52.79 -6.44
CA MET A 1 22.82 51.82 -5.50
C MET A 1 22.11 50.76 -6.32
N GLN A 2 22.63 49.54 -6.25
CA GLN A 2 22.18 48.37 -7.01
C GLN A 2 20.83 47.87 -6.47
N ASN A 3 19.84 47.71 -7.34
CA ASN A 3 18.65 46.93 -7.04
C ASN A 3 18.91 45.47 -7.45
N MET A 4 19.07 44.60 -6.45
CA MET A 4 19.12 43.15 -6.60
C MET A 4 17.76 42.61 -7.08
N PRO A 5 17.71 41.75 -8.12
CA PRO A 5 16.53 40.96 -8.40
C PRO A 5 16.43 39.78 -7.41
N ILE A 6 15.30 39.70 -6.71
CA ILE A 6 14.94 38.58 -5.83
C ILE A 6 14.76 37.33 -6.71
N ASN A 7 15.68 36.39 -6.56
CA ASN A 7 15.73 35.15 -7.32
C ASN A 7 14.70 34.15 -6.77
N HIS A 8 13.50 34.09 -7.35
CA HIS A 8 12.51 33.05 -7.07
C HIS A 8 12.83 31.76 -7.84
N SER A 9 13.98 31.12 -7.57
CA SER A 9 14.42 29.89 -8.24
C SER A 9 14.04 28.58 -7.51
N GLY A 10 13.14 28.63 -6.53
CA GLY A 10 12.78 27.47 -5.70
C GLY A 10 11.60 26.61 -6.18
N PHE A 11 10.78 27.09 -7.11
CA PHE A 11 9.50 26.44 -7.46
C PHE A 11 9.44 25.77 -8.85
N ASP A 12 10.46 25.96 -9.69
CA ASP A 12 10.36 25.60 -11.12
C ASP A 12 10.85 24.17 -11.46
N HIS A 13 11.51 23.48 -10.53
CA HIS A 13 11.82 22.05 -10.70
C HIS A 13 10.59 21.13 -10.64
N SER A 14 9.42 21.65 -10.27
CA SER A 14 8.17 20.89 -10.23
C SER A 14 7.49 20.71 -11.59
N LYS A 15 7.70 21.63 -12.55
CA LYS A 15 6.99 21.61 -13.84
C LYS A 15 7.46 20.48 -14.77
N ASN A 16 8.73 20.08 -14.69
CA ASN A 16 9.26 18.95 -15.47
C ASN A 16 8.99 17.57 -14.83
N ALA A 17 8.62 17.51 -13.54
CA ALA A 17 8.27 16.26 -12.86
C ALA A 17 6.83 15.77 -13.19
N ILE A 18 6.01 16.61 -13.81
CA ILE A 18 4.62 16.31 -14.19
C ILE A 18 4.54 15.27 -15.32
N LYS A 19 5.62 15.01 -16.07
CA LYS A 19 5.58 14.17 -17.29
C LYS A 19 5.48 12.65 -17.11
N THR A 20 5.44 12.12 -15.88
CA THR A 20 5.39 10.64 -15.66
C THR A 20 4.61 10.17 -14.42
N ARG A 21 3.77 11.02 -13.81
CA ARG A 21 2.94 10.60 -12.66
C ARG A 21 1.67 9.90 -13.15
N LEU A 22 1.39 8.71 -12.63
CA LEU A 22 0.16 7.96 -12.95
C LEU A 22 -0.96 8.43 -12.01
N SER A 23 -1.62 9.54 -12.36
CA SER A 23 -2.66 10.17 -11.54
C SER A 23 -3.75 9.18 -11.12
N PHE A 24 -4.12 8.24 -12.00
CA PHE A 24 -5.13 7.23 -11.68
C PHE A 24 -4.69 6.29 -10.56
N ALA A 25 -3.45 5.78 -10.63
CA ALA A 25 -2.89 4.89 -9.60
C ALA A 25 -2.73 5.61 -8.26
N ASP A 26 -2.32 6.88 -8.27
CA ASP A 26 -2.19 7.68 -7.05
C ASP A 26 -3.56 8.02 -6.44
N GLY A 27 -4.56 8.33 -7.27
CA GLY A 27 -5.94 8.54 -6.81
C GLY A 27 -6.53 7.29 -6.17
N LEU A 28 -6.35 6.12 -6.78
CA LEU A 28 -6.75 4.83 -6.20
C LEU A 28 -6.04 4.56 -4.86
N ARG A 29 -4.75 4.86 -4.77
CA ARG A 29 -3.98 4.72 -3.53
C ARG A 29 -4.53 5.61 -2.41
N GLY A 30 -4.88 6.85 -2.72
CA GLY A 30 -5.50 7.78 -1.77
C GLY A 30 -6.86 7.29 -1.27
N LEU A 31 -7.72 6.86 -2.19
CA LEU A 31 -9.02 6.28 -1.85
C LEU A 31 -8.88 5.04 -0.96
N ALA A 32 -7.97 4.12 -1.31
CA ALA A 32 -7.70 2.92 -0.52
C ALA A 32 -7.22 3.25 0.90
N ALA A 33 -6.27 4.18 1.04
CA ALA A 33 -5.78 4.61 2.35
C ALA A 33 -6.90 5.17 3.23
N PHE A 34 -7.71 6.07 2.66
CA PHE A 34 -8.81 6.69 3.39
C PHE A 34 -9.89 5.68 3.77
N TRP A 35 -10.19 4.73 2.89
CA TRP A 35 -11.15 3.66 3.18
C TRP A 35 -10.71 2.78 4.35
N VAL A 36 -9.39 2.48 4.45
CA VAL A 36 -8.81 1.78 5.60
C VAL A 36 -8.94 2.58 6.90
N VAL A 37 -8.81 3.91 6.84
CA VAL A 37 -9.04 4.78 8.02
C VAL A 37 -10.47 4.66 8.51
N LEU A 38 -11.45 4.73 7.60
CA LEU A 38 -12.87 4.58 7.96
C LEU A 38 -13.15 3.19 8.57
N TYR A 39 -12.57 2.14 7.99
CA TYR A 39 -12.70 0.78 8.53
C TYR A 39 -12.21 0.68 9.98
N HIS A 40 -10.97 1.09 10.28
CA HIS A 40 -10.43 0.95 11.63
C HIS A 40 -11.11 1.89 12.65
N LEU A 41 -11.70 2.97 12.19
CA LEU A 41 -12.52 3.82 13.04
C LEU A 41 -13.81 3.10 13.48
N ALA A 42 -14.43 2.35 12.56
CA ALA A 42 -15.60 1.53 12.85
C ALA A 42 -15.25 0.27 13.66
N GLU A 43 -14.19 -0.44 13.27
CA GLU A 43 -13.67 -1.64 13.96
C GLU A 43 -13.22 -1.31 15.39
N GLY A 44 -12.64 -0.12 15.61
CA GLY A 44 -12.28 0.38 16.93
C GLY A 44 -13.47 0.77 17.83
N HIS A 45 -14.71 0.49 17.41
CA HIS A 45 -15.94 0.80 18.16
C HIS A 45 -16.14 2.31 18.43
N HIS A 46 -15.60 3.18 17.57
CA HIS A 46 -15.70 4.63 17.75
C HIS A 46 -17.00 5.23 17.18
N ILE A 47 -17.79 4.45 16.43
CA ILE A 47 -19.02 4.88 15.75
C ILE A 47 -20.17 3.85 15.87
N GLU A 48 -20.33 3.19 17.02
CA GLU A 48 -21.32 2.12 17.22
C GLU A 48 -22.78 2.58 17.06
N THR A 49 -23.13 3.75 17.58
CA THR A 49 -24.48 4.30 17.44
C THR A 49 -24.76 4.62 15.98
N LEU A 50 -23.81 5.26 15.30
CA LEU A 50 -23.92 5.55 13.87
C LEU A 50 -24.04 4.26 13.03
N LYS A 51 -23.25 3.23 13.34
CA LYS A 51 -23.34 1.91 12.70
C LYS A 51 -24.76 1.33 12.79
N ASN A 52 -25.38 1.40 13.96
CA ASN A 52 -26.72 0.84 14.18
C ASN A 52 -27.83 1.64 13.48
N MET A 53 -27.57 2.91 13.14
CA MET A 53 -28.53 3.77 12.43
C MET A 53 -28.40 3.69 10.90
N LEU A 54 -27.23 3.31 10.38
CA LEU A 54 -27.00 3.22 8.94
C LEU A 54 -27.58 1.91 8.37
N PRO A 55 -28.17 1.95 7.15
CA PRO A 55 -28.49 0.72 6.45
C PRO A 55 -27.24 -0.15 6.26
N ASN A 56 -27.37 -1.47 6.43
CA ASN A 56 -26.24 -2.42 6.36
C ASN A 56 -25.39 -2.25 5.09
N VAL A 57 -26.02 -2.00 3.93
CA VAL A 57 -25.31 -1.77 2.67
C VAL A 57 -24.44 -0.51 2.74
N VAL A 58 -24.98 0.59 3.28
CA VAL A 58 -24.24 1.85 3.43
C VAL A 58 -23.08 1.67 4.40
N TYR A 59 -23.32 1.06 5.55
CA TYR A 59 -22.26 0.78 6.52
C TYR A 59 -21.14 -0.09 5.92
N ASN A 60 -21.49 -1.17 5.22
CA ASN A 60 -20.49 -2.08 4.65
C ASN A 60 -19.67 -1.40 3.55
N VAL A 61 -20.30 -0.61 2.67
CA VAL A 61 -19.59 0.10 1.59
C VAL A 61 -18.60 1.13 2.15
N PHE A 62 -18.99 1.94 3.13
CA PHE A 62 -18.12 3.03 3.63
C PHE A 62 -17.15 2.58 4.72
N PHE A 63 -17.55 1.64 5.57
CA PHE A 63 -16.81 1.25 6.77
C PHE A 63 -16.42 -0.22 6.72
N GLY A 64 -17.38 -1.14 6.61
CA GLY A 64 -17.15 -2.58 6.81
C GLY A 64 -16.14 -3.22 5.84
N TRP A 65 -16.12 -2.77 4.59
CA TRP A 65 -15.23 -3.29 3.54
C TRP A 65 -13.92 -2.53 3.39
N GLY A 66 -13.66 -1.50 4.22
CA GLY A 66 -12.47 -0.66 4.06
C GLY A 66 -11.13 -1.37 4.26
N HIS A 67 -11.10 -2.51 4.97
CA HIS A 67 -9.91 -3.38 5.03
C HIS A 67 -9.46 -3.88 3.65
N LEU A 68 -10.37 -3.98 2.67
CA LEU A 68 -10.06 -4.38 1.29
C LEU A 68 -9.20 -3.34 0.55
N GLY A 69 -8.99 -2.14 1.11
CA GLY A 69 -7.98 -1.21 0.62
C GLY A 69 -6.59 -1.83 0.52
N VAL A 70 -6.26 -2.82 1.37
CA VAL A 70 -5.01 -3.60 1.30
C VAL A 70 -4.86 -4.35 -0.02
N ALA A 71 -5.94 -4.94 -0.54
CA ALA A 71 -5.92 -5.60 -1.85
C ALA A 71 -5.58 -4.62 -2.98
N ILE A 72 -6.10 -3.38 -2.90
CA ILE A 72 -5.78 -2.30 -3.85
C ILE A 72 -4.29 -1.95 -3.76
N PHE A 73 -3.75 -1.79 -2.55
CA PHE A 73 -2.32 -1.53 -2.35
C PHE A 73 -1.45 -2.63 -2.95
N PHE A 74 -1.75 -3.91 -2.72
CA PHE A 74 -0.95 -5.01 -3.25
C PHE A 74 -0.92 -5.04 -4.78
N VAL A 75 -2.08 -4.84 -5.44
CA VAL A 75 -2.14 -4.73 -6.91
C VAL A 75 -1.34 -3.52 -7.41
N LEU A 76 -1.48 -2.35 -6.76
CA LEU A 76 -0.76 -1.14 -7.15
C LEU A 76 0.76 -1.27 -6.95
N SER A 77 1.21 -1.94 -5.88
CA SER A 77 2.63 -2.20 -5.63
C SER A 77 3.21 -3.07 -6.75
N GLY A 78 2.53 -4.15 -7.13
CA GLY A 78 2.91 -4.98 -8.28
C GLY A 78 2.97 -4.20 -9.60
N PHE A 79 1.96 -3.39 -9.87
CA PHE A 79 1.88 -2.55 -11.07
C PHE A 79 3.05 -1.57 -11.18
N VAL A 80 3.35 -0.84 -10.10
CA VAL A 80 4.43 0.16 -10.08
C VAL A 80 5.81 -0.50 -10.12
N MET A 81 5.98 -1.66 -9.47
CA MET A 81 7.22 -2.43 -9.56
C MET A 81 7.48 -2.90 -10.99
N ALA A 82 6.47 -3.48 -11.63
CA ALA A 82 6.55 -3.97 -12.99
C ALA A 82 6.89 -2.87 -14.00
N LEU A 83 6.30 -1.67 -13.83
CA LEU A 83 6.63 -0.49 -14.65
C LEU A 83 8.09 -0.07 -14.50
N THR A 84 8.64 -0.17 -13.29
CA THR A 84 10.03 0.20 -13.01
C THR A 84 11.01 -0.84 -13.55
N ALA A 85 10.65 -2.13 -13.51
CA ALA A 85 11.49 -3.23 -13.96
C ALA A 85 11.49 -3.43 -15.48
N HIS A 86 10.44 -2.98 -16.19
CA HIS A 86 10.24 -3.23 -17.63
C HIS A 86 11.44 -2.79 -18.50
N LYS A 87 12.15 -1.71 -18.13
CA LYS A 87 13.22 -1.10 -18.93
C LYS A 87 14.63 -1.30 -18.37
N VAL A 88 14.81 -2.18 -17.39
CA VAL A 88 16.10 -2.39 -16.70
C VAL A 88 16.43 -3.86 -16.70
N LYS A 89 17.65 -4.23 -17.08
CA LYS A 89 18.17 -5.60 -16.92
C LYS A 89 18.59 -5.82 -15.46
N PHE A 90 18.17 -6.93 -14.87
CA PHE A 90 18.45 -7.28 -13.49
C PHE A 90 19.67 -8.20 -13.46
N ASP A 91 20.84 -7.60 -13.28
CA ASP A 91 21.97 -8.29 -12.66
C ASP A 91 21.87 -8.17 -11.12
N PHE A 92 22.83 -8.75 -10.40
CA PHE A 92 22.85 -8.70 -8.94
C PHE A 92 22.85 -7.25 -8.41
N GLU A 93 23.61 -6.34 -9.05
CA GLU A 93 23.72 -4.95 -8.62
C GLU A 93 22.38 -4.20 -8.80
N ASN A 94 21.73 -4.34 -9.95
CA ASN A 94 20.44 -3.70 -10.22
C ASN A 94 19.32 -4.30 -9.39
N ALA A 95 19.31 -5.62 -9.15
CA ALA A 95 18.35 -6.25 -8.24
C ALA A 95 18.50 -5.70 -6.82
N PHE A 96 19.73 -5.61 -6.29
CA PHE A 96 20.00 -5.03 -4.98
C PHE A 96 19.58 -3.55 -4.91
N LYS A 97 19.98 -2.73 -5.90
CA LYS A 97 19.58 -1.31 -5.95
C LYS A 97 18.07 -1.13 -6.06
N PHE A 98 17.38 -2.03 -6.75
CA PHE A 98 15.93 -2.01 -6.86
C PHE A 98 15.28 -2.19 -5.49
N ILE A 99 15.71 -3.19 -4.73
CA ILE A 99 15.23 -3.45 -3.36
C ILE A 99 15.61 -2.29 -2.43
N ALA A 100 16.89 -1.90 -2.42
CA ALA A 100 17.41 -0.82 -1.58
C ALA A 100 16.63 0.48 -1.79
N ARG A 101 16.36 0.84 -3.06
CA ARG A 101 15.54 2.02 -3.40
C ARG A 101 14.14 1.98 -2.79
N ARG A 102 13.51 0.81 -2.71
CA ARG A 102 12.19 0.67 -2.09
C ARG A 102 12.28 0.75 -0.58
N LEU A 103 13.23 0.06 0.03
CA LEU A 103 13.45 0.11 1.48
C LEU A 103 13.81 1.52 1.97
N THR A 104 14.65 2.27 1.24
CA THR A 104 14.98 3.65 1.58
C THR A 104 13.75 4.57 1.57
N ARG A 105 12.75 4.28 0.74
CA ARG A 105 11.49 5.03 0.72
C ARG A 105 10.57 4.65 1.89
N LEU A 106 10.47 3.36 2.20
CA LEU A 106 9.49 2.81 3.15
C LEU A 106 9.96 2.86 4.61
N ALA A 107 11.23 2.54 4.86
CA ALA A 107 11.74 2.38 6.22
C ALA A 107 11.65 3.65 7.07
N PRO A 108 12.00 4.87 6.60
CA PRO A 108 11.97 6.05 7.46
C PRO A 108 10.56 6.41 7.98
N PRO A 109 9.51 6.49 7.13
CA PRO A 109 8.15 6.74 7.64
C PRO A 109 7.63 5.61 8.53
N TYR A 110 8.00 4.36 8.25
CA TYR A 110 7.63 3.23 9.09
C TYR A 110 8.25 3.30 10.49
N TYR A 111 9.55 3.59 10.59
CA TYR A 111 10.22 3.78 11.89
C TYR A 111 9.67 4.99 12.64
N PHE A 112 9.32 6.05 11.93
CA PHE A 112 8.61 7.18 12.52
C PHE A 112 7.23 6.77 13.07
N ALA A 113 6.48 5.95 12.34
CA ALA A 113 5.19 5.43 12.81
C ALA A 113 5.34 4.52 14.04
N ILE A 114 6.39 3.69 14.11
CA ILE A 114 6.72 2.93 15.33
C ILE A 114 6.97 3.88 16.51
N LEU A 115 7.78 4.92 16.31
CA LEU A 115 8.07 5.90 17.36
C LEU A 115 6.78 6.56 17.88
N ILE A 116 5.89 6.99 16.98
CA ILE A 116 4.60 7.57 17.35
C ILE A 116 3.74 6.55 18.09
N ALA A 117 3.64 5.30 17.63
CA ALA A 117 2.88 4.27 18.32
C ALA A 117 3.42 4.00 19.74
N LEU A 118 4.74 3.91 19.90
CA LEU A 118 5.40 3.77 21.21
C LEU A 118 5.12 4.96 22.13
N LEU A 119 5.12 6.18 21.59
CA LEU A 119 4.76 7.39 22.34
C LEU A 119 3.32 7.31 22.87
N PHE A 120 2.36 6.87 22.05
CA PHE A 120 0.97 6.67 22.50
C PHE A 120 0.86 5.58 23.56
N ILE A 121 1.60 4.46 23.43
CA ILE A 121 1.65 3.41 24.44
C ILE A 121 2.20 3.96 25.77
N PHE A 122 3.28 4.74 25.70
CA PHE A 122 3.90 5.37 26.87
C PHE A 122 2.94 6.33 27.57
N ILE A 123 2.26 7.21 26.82
CA ILE A 123 1.26 8.14 27.36
C ILE A 123 0.10 7.37 28.02
N LYS A 124 -0.43 6.32 27.38
CA LYS A 124 -1.51 5.51 27.98
C LYS A 124 -1.06 4.79 29.26
N SER A 125 0.16 4.25 29.28
CA SER A 125 0.70 3.55 30.44
C SER A 125 0.96 4.50 31.62
N LYS A 126 1.63 5.63 31.39
CA LYS A 126 2.05 6.56 32.46
C LYS A 126 0.98 7.56 32.85
N ALA A 127 0.25 8.13 31.89
CA ALA A 127 -0.72 9.20 32.15
C ALA A 127 -2.14 8.69 32.42
N LEU A 128 -2.49 7.48 31.95
CA LEU A 128 -3.84 6.91 32.13
C LEU A 128 -3.86 5.67 33.02
N HIS A 129 -2.72 5.27 33.60
CA HIS A 129 -2.56 4.09 34.46
C HIS A 129 -3.16 2.79 33.89
N LEU A 130 -3.16 2.67 32.55
CA LEU A 130 -3.62 1.47 31.88
C LEU A 130 -2.48 0.44 31.84
N ASN A 131 -2.81 -0.83 32.15
CA ASN A 131 -1.86 -1.93 32.09
C ASN A 131 -1.50 -2.24 30.62
N TYR A 132 -0.48 -1.55 30.10
CA TYR A 132 0.11 -1.82 28.80
C TYR A 132 1.50 -2.41 28.98
N THR A 133 1.73 -3.58 28.37
CA THR A 133 3.06 -4.18 28.28
C THR A 133 3.85 -3.45 27.19
N SER A 134 5.02 -2.93 27.56
CA SER A 134 5.93 -2.33 26.58
C SER A 134 6.54 -3.44 25.71
N PRO A 135 6.72 -3.22 24.39
CA PRO A 135 7.38 -4.20 23.53
C PRO A 135 8.80 -4.50 24.02
N SER A 136 9.22 -5.77 23.96
CA SER A 136 10.58 -6.17 24.29
C SER A 136 11.58 -5.67 23.25
N LEU A 137 12.87 -5.63 23.59
CA LEU A 137 13.94 -5.28 22.63
C LEU A 137 13.92 -6.21 21.41
N ILE A 138 13.68 -7.51 21.62
CA ILE A 138 13.57 -8.50 20.53
C ILE A 138 12.40 -8.14 19.61
N ALA A 139 11.25 -7.76 20.19
CA ALA A 139 10.09 -7.35 19.40
C ALA A 139 10.40 -6.10 18.55
N LEU A 140 11.11 -5.12 19.11
CA LEU A 140 11.54 -3.93 18.38
C LEU A 140 12.51 -4.27 17.24
N LEU A 141 13.48 -5.17 17.47
CA LEU A 141 14.41 -5.62 16.44
C LEU A 141 13.69 -6.34 15.31
N GLN A 142 12.72 -7.21 15.63
CA GLN A 142 11.92 -7.91 14.61
C GLN A 142 11.07 -6.93 13.79
N HIS A 143 10.49 -5.90 14.42
CA HIS A 143 9.81 -4.82 13.70
C HIS A 143 10.78 -4.02 12.83
N ALA A 144 12.00 -3.75 13.31
CA ALA A 144 12.99 -2.97 12.57
C ALA A 144 13.39 -3.61 11.23
N VAL A 145 13.35 -4.93 11.14
CA VAL A 145 13.66 -5.70 9.92
C VAL A 145 12.42 -6.27 9.21
N PHE A 146 11.21 -5.83 9.58
CA PHE A 146 9.94 -6.29 8.98
C PHE A 146 9.70 -7.80 9.10
N ALA A 147 10.12 -8.39 10.23
CA ALA A 147 10.05 -9.83 10.48
C ALA A 147 9.09 -10.22 11.61
N GLN A 148 8.35 -9.28 12.19
CA GLN A 148 7.51 -9.54 13.36
C GLN A 148 6.47 -10.64 13.14
N ASP A 149 5.88 -10.76 11.94
CA ASP A 149 4.90 -11.81 11.65
C ASP A 149 5.53 -13.20 11.47
N PHE A 150 6.78 -13.27 11.01
CA PHE A 150 7.50 -14.55 10.94
C PHE A 150 7.76 -15.13 12.32
N PHE A 151 7.93 -14.26 13.32
CA PHE A 151 8.22 -14.66 14.70
C PHE A 151 7.00 -14.60 15.63
N ASN A 152 5.79 -14.37 15.10
CA ASN A 152 4.55 -14.25 15.89
C ASN A 152 4.62 -13.19 16.98
N THR A 153 5.36 -12.14 16.71
CA THR A 153 5.56 -11.05 17.65
C THR A 153 4.32 -10.15 17.63
N PRO A 154 3.78 -9.77 18.80
CA PRO A 154 2.64 -8.86 18.88
C PRO A 154 2.90 -7.57 18.10
N GLN A 155 1.94 -7.19 17.26
CA GLN A 155 2.04 -6.01 16.41
C GLN A 155 1.99 -4.73 17.26
N ILE A 156 2.99 -3.85 17.09
CA ILE A 156 2.98 -2.52 17.72
C ILE A 156 1.82 -1.67 17.16
N ASN A 157 1.48 -1.89 15.89
CA ASN A 157 0.34 -1.31 15.22
C ASN A 157 -0.27 -2.36 14.30
N ILE A 158 -1.58 -2.55 14.36
CA ILE A 158 -2.29 -3.64 13.67
C ILE A 158 -2.07 -3.64 12.16
N VAL A 159 -1.68 -2.53 11.53
CA VAL A 159 -1.52 -2.45 10.08
C VAL A 159 -0.11 -2.81 9.58
N PHE A 160 0.86 -2.98 10.49
CA PHE A 160 2.27 -3.20 10.12
C PHE A 160 2.53 -4.53 9.42
N TRP A 161 1.67 -5.54 9.61
CA TRP A 161 1.83 -6.83 8.92
C TRP A 161 1.86 -6.70 7.39
N THR A 162 1.08 -5.76 6.85
CA THR A 162 1.04 -5.53 5.40
C THR A 162 2.38 -5.08 4.83
N LEU A 163 3.19 -4.34 5.60
CA LEU A 163 4.52 -3.90 5.18
C LEU A 163 5.52 -5.06 5.16
N CYS A 164 5.41 -6.02 6.09
CA CYS A 164 6.20 -7.24 6.05
C CYS A 164 5.99 -7.97 4.73
N ILE A 165 4.73 -8.13 4.34
CA ILE A 165 4.34 -8.77 3.08
C ILE A 165 4.85 -7.95 1.88
N GLU A 166 4.74 -6.62 1.94
CA GLU A 166 5.18 -5.74 0.85
C GLU A 166 6.70 -5.78 0.63
N VAL A 167 7.50 -5.81 1.70
CA VAL A 167 8.96 -5.98 1.61
C VAL A 167 9.31 -7.35 0.99
N GLN A 168 8.61 -8.40 1.42
CA GLN A 168 8.77 -9.74 0.84
C GLN A 168 8.42 -9.75 -0.65
N PHE A 169 7.35 -9.07 -1.07
CA PHE A 169 6.99 -8.94 -2.49
C PHE A 169 8.12 -8.31 -3.31
N TYR A 170 8.78 -7.28 -2.80
CA TYR A 170 9.86 -6.61 -3.53
C TYR A 170 11.09 -7.50 -3.67
N ILE A 171 11.45 -8.22 -2.62
CA ILE A 171 12.58 -9.15 -2.64
C ILE A 171 12.25 -10.31 -3.60
N ALA A 172 11.09 -10.94 -3.44
CA ALA A 172 10.63 -12.03 -4.28
C ALA A 172 10.54 -11.62 -5.77
N PHE A 173 9.97 -10.46 -6.06
CA PHE A 173 9.86 -9.95 -7.43
C PHE A 173 11.22 -9.65 -8.05
N ALA A 174 12.13 -9.00 -7.31
CA ALA A 174 13.47 -8.71 -7.81
C ALA A 174 14.26 -9.99 -8.10
N MET A 175 14.18 -10.99 -7.20
CA MET A 175 14.78 -12.31 -7.43
C MET A 175 14.17 -13.04 -8.61
N LEU A 176 12.85 -12.95 -8.80
CA LEU A 176 12.14 -13.60 -9.91
C LEU A 176 12.54 -13.02 -11.26
N VAL A 177 12.65 -11.69 -11.35
CA VAL A 177 13.12 -11.00 -12.57
C VAL A 177 14.61 -11.25 -12.80
N TRP A 178 15.44 -11.23 -11.77
CA TRP A 178 16.86 -11.58 -11.86
C TRP A 178 17.05 -13.02 -12.36
N PHE A 179 16.28 -13.97 -11.81
CA PHE A 179 16.29 -15.36 -12.27
C PHE A 179 15.89 -15.46 -13.75
N ALA A 180 14.79 -14.82 -14.16
CA ALA A 180 14.36 -14.79 -15.55
C ALA A 180 15.42 -14.21 -16.49
N ASP A 181 16.13 -13.17 -16.08
CA ASP A 181 17.23 -12.56 -16.84
C ASP A 181 18.49 -13.44 -16.88
N SER A 182 18.72 -14.23 -15.83
CA SER A 182 19.88 -15.14 -15.71
C SER A 182 19.74 -16.41 -16.54
N LEU A 183 18.49 -16.84 -16.81
CA LEU A 183 18.18 -17.96 -17.70
C LEU A 183 18.60 -17.69 -19.15
N ASP A 184 18.96 -16.44 -19.46
CA ASP A 184 19.07 -16.00 -20.83
C ASP A 184 20.50 -15.67 -21.30
N LYS A 185 21.05 -16.59 -22.09
CA LYS A 185 22.13 -16.32 -23.06
C LYS A 185 21.68 -16.53 -24.53
N ARG A 186 20.43 -16.95 -24.80
CA ARG A 186 19.98 -17.44 -26.13
C ARG A 186 18.53 -17.08 -26.52
N LEU A 187 17.64 -16.87 -25.56
CA LEU A 187 16.29 -16.32 -25.74
C LEU A 187 16.34 -14.78 -25.77
N ASN A 188 15.19 -14.17 -26.05
CA ASN A 188 15.00 -12.74 -25.87
C ASN A 188 14.56 -12.52 -24.41
N ILE A 189 15.27 -11.68 -23.65
CA ILE A 189 15.03 -11.43 -22.22
C ILE A 189 13.55 -11.13 -21.93
N ALA A 190 12.87 -10.43 -22.84
CA ALA A 190 11.44 -10.15 -22.71
C ALA A 190 10.59 -11.43 -22.69
N VAL A 191 10.92 -12.42 -23.53
CA VAL A 191 10.24 -13.72 -23.58
C VAL A 191 10.48 -14.51 -22.30
N ALA A 192 11.74 -14.57 -21.84
CA ALA A 192 12.08 -15.27 -20.60
C ALA A 192 11.30 -14.70 -19.41
N ARG A 193 11.31 -13.37 -19.23
CA ARG A 193 10.51 -12.67 -18.20
C ARG A 193 9.02 -12.97 -18.30
N ASN A 194 8.47 -12.92 -19.51
CA ASN A 194 7.05 -13.16 -19.72
C ASN A 194 6.68 -14.59 -19.34
N MET A 195 7.46 -15.59 -19.78
CA MET A 195 7.21 -16.99 -19.44
C MET A 195 7.31 -17.23 -17.93
N THR A 196 8.36 -16.70 -17.29
CA THR A 196 8.54 -16.83 -15.83
C THR A 196 7.37 -16.21 -15.08
N ILE A 197 6.98 -14.96 -15.39
CA ILE A 197 5.87 -14.30 -14.70
C ILE A 197 4.53 -15.00 -14.96
N ILE A 198 4.25 -15.42 -16.19
CA ILE A 198 3.03 -16.15 -16.51
C ILE A 198 2.97 -17.46 -15.71
N ALA A 199 4.06 -18.25 -15.70
CA ALA A 199 4.14 -19.48 -14.93
C ALA A 199 3.92 -19.22 -13.44
N THR A 200 4.58 -18.21 -12.86
CA THR A 200 4.37 -17.85 -11.45
C THR A 200 2.96 -17.37 -11.16
N CYS A 201 2.31 -16.63 -12.08
CA CYS A 201 0.92 -16.21 -11.94
C CYS A 201 -0.03 -17.41 -11.84
N PHE A 202 0.17 -18.44 -12.69
CA PHE A 202 -0.65 -19.65 -12.65
C PHE A 202 -0.42 -20.47 -11.37
N VAL A 203 0.83 -20.60 -10.91
CA VAL A 203 1.12 -21.24 -9.62
C VAL A 203 0.49 -20.45 -8.46
N ALA A 204 0.49 -19.12 -8.52
CA ALA A 204 -0.12 -18.29 -7.47
C ALA A 204 -1.64 -18.44 -7.38
N LEU A 205 -2.33 -18.95 -8.42
CA LEU A 205 -3.78 -19.22 -8.38
C LEU A 205 -4.16 -20.36 -7.42
N LEU A 206 -3.20 -21.20 -7.01
CA LEU A 206 -3.46 -22.29 -6.07
C LEU A 206 -4.02 -21.79 -4.72
N TRP A 207 -3.66 -20.57 -4.31
CA TRP A 207 -4.12 -19.95 -3.06
C TRP A 207 -5.56 -19.44 -3.12
N PRO A 208 -5.95 -18.56 -4.06
CA PRO A 208 -7.34 -18.11 -4.15
C PRO A 208 -8.29 -19.24 -4.56
N LEU A 209 -7.79 -20.32 -5.21
CA LEU A 209 -8.55 -21.55 -5.45
C LEU A 209 -8.68 -22.46 -4.21
N GLN A 210 -8.05 -22.12 -3.10
CA GLN A 210 -8.04 -22.90 -1.86
C GLN A 210 -7.48 -24.33 -2.02
N LEU A 211 -6.59 -24.54 -3.01
CA LEU A 211 -5.94 -25.83 -3.27
C LEU A 211 -4.73 -26.07 -2.36
N VAL A 212 -4.14 -25.01 -1.81
CA VAL A 212 -3.00 -25.06 -0.90
C VAL A 212 -3.29 -24.19 0.32
N SER A 213 -3.05 -24.73 1.53
CA SER A 213 -3.20 -23.97 2.77
C SER A 213 -1.97 -23.13 3.05
N THR A 214 -2.17 -21.93 3.61
CA THR A 214 -1.10 -21.02 4.05
C THR A 214 -0.55 -21.34 5.44
N VAL A 215 -1.08 -22.38 6.09
CA VAL A 215 -0.78 -22.73 7.50
C VAL A 215 0.72 -22.94 7.73
N PHE A 216 1.46 -23.41 6.73
CA PHE A 216 2.89 -23.67 6.82
C PHE A 216 3.78 -22.41 6.71
N TRP A 217 3.24 -21.25 6.35
CA TRP A 217 3.99 -20.02 6.07
C TRP A 217 3.38 -18.81 6.80
N GLN A 218 3.41 -18.87 8.14
CA GLN A 218 2.97 -17.76 8.98
C GLN A 218 3.79 -16.49 8.70
N GLY A 219 3.09 -15.37 8.46
CA GLY A 219 3.72 -14.11 8.05
C GLY A 219 4.27 -14.09 6.62
N GLY A 220 4.06 -15.15 5.84
CA GLY A 220 4.59 -15.31 4.49
C GLY A 220 3.74 -14.63 3.41
N PHE A 221 4.41 -14.07 2.40
CA PHE A 221 3.77 -13.38 1.28
C PHE A 221 3.01 -14.28 0.29
N ILE A 222 3.27 -15.60 0.31
CA ILE A 222 2.84 -16.52 -0.76
C ILE A 222 1.31 -16.52 -0.92
N GLY A 223 0.57 -16.50 0.20
CA GLY A 223 -0.89 -16.46 0.20
C GLY A 223 -1.47 -15.21 -0.45
N PHE A 224 -0.72 -14.11 -0.48
CA PHE A 224 -1.12 -12.85 -1.11
C PHE A 224 -0.43 -12.63 -2.46
N TRP A 225 0.43 -13.55 -2.91
CA TRP A 225 1.30 -13.33 -4.05
C TRP A 225 0.54 -13.10 -5.36
N TYR A 226 -0.61 -13.76 -5.53
CA TYR A 226 -1.48 -13.57 -6.68
C TYR A 226 -1.93 -12.11 -6.82
N SER A 227 -2.17 -11.40 -5.72
CA SER A 227 -2.62 -10.00 -5.76
C SER A 227 -1.55 -9.06 -6.31
N PHE A 228 -0.30 -9.24 -5.87
CA PHE A 228 0.86 -8.49 -6.38
C PHE A 228 1.15 -8.83 -7.84
N LEU A 229 1.19 -10.13 -8.18
CA LEU A 229 1.44 -10.58 -9.54
C LEU A 229 0.36 -10.15 -10.53
N THR A 230 -0.88 -10.02 -10.08
CA THR A 230 -1.96 -9.44 -10.89
C THR A 230 -1.57 -8.05 -11.36
N GLY A 231 -1.05 -7.20 -10.46
CA GLY A 231 -0.52 -5.88 -10.80
C GLY A 231 0.61 -5.94 -11.83
N VAL A 232 1.50 -6.92 -11.72
CA VAL A 232 2.62 -7.12 -12.65
C VAL A 232 2.12 -7.46 -14.06
N ILE A 233 1.26 -8.49 -14.17
CA ILE A 233 0.81 -9.00 -15.47
C ILE A 233 -0.05 -7.97 -16.21
N ILE A 234 -0.88 -7.18 -15.51
CA ILE A 234 -1.66 -6.12 -16.16
C ILE A 234 -0.77 -4.97 -16.64
N CYS A 235 0.30 -4.63 -15.91
CA CYS A 235 1.23 -3.59 -16.30
C CYS A 235 1.96 -3.98 -17.59
N TRP A 236 2.52 -5.18 -17.64
CA TRP A 236 3.21 -5.67 -18.83
C TRP A 236 2.27 -5.97 -19.99
N GLY A 237 1.04 -6.43 -19.71
CA GLY A 237 -0.02 -6.57 -20.71
C GLY A 237 -0.40 -5.22 -21.34
N TRP A 238 -0.52 -4.17 -20.52
CA TRP A 238 -0.75 -2.81 -21.00
C TRP A 238 0.40 -2.28 -21.86
N LEU A 239 1.66 -2.49 -21.44
CA LEU A 239 2.85 -1.97 -22.12
C LEU A 239 3.17 -2.70 -23.44
N ASN A 240 3.12 -4.02 -23.44
CA ASN A 240 3.57 -4.84 -24.59
C ASN A 240 2.44 -5.19 -25.56
N LYS A 241 1.16 -5.09 -25.13
CA LYS A 241 -0.03 -5.49 -25.90
C LYS A 241 0.04 -6.95 -26.39
N GLY A 242 -0.84 -7.33 -27.32
CA GLY A 242 -0.82 -8.65 -27.95
C GLY A 242 -1.13 -9.80 -26.98
N PHE A 243 -0.29 -10.83 -27.00
CA PHE A 243 -0.48 -12.05 -26.19
C PHE A 243 -0.56 -11.75 -24.69
N LEU A 244 0.35 -10.95 -24.15
CA LEU A 244 0.35 -10.59 -22.72
C LEU A 244 -0.91 -9.87 -22.27
N LEU A 245 -1.45 -9.00 -23.14
CA LEU A 245 -2.72 -8.33 -22.84
C LEU A 245 -3.87 -9.34 -22.73
N LYS A 246 -3.95 -10.30 -23.67
CA LYS A 246 -4.94 -11.37 -23.62
C LYS A 246 -4.78 -12.21 -22.35
N THR A 247 -3.55 -12.60 -21.99
CA THR A 247 -3.27 -13.35 -20.76
C THR A 247 -3.68 -12.55 -19.53
N ALA A 248 -3.39 -11.26 -19.46
CA ALA A 248 -3.79 -10.40 -18.34
C ALA A 248 -5.32 -10.31 -18.20
N ILE A 249 -6.06 -10.17 -19.31
CA ILE A 249 -7.52 -10.15 -19.32
C ILE A 249 -8.08 -11.48 -18.81
N ILE A 250 -7.57 -12.61 -19.34
CA ILE A 250 -7.99 -13.95 -18.93
C ILE A 250 -7.70 -14.17 -17.44
N TYR A 251 -6.53 -13.76 -16.97
CA TYR A 251 -6.15 -13.88 -15.55
C TYR A 251 -7.08 -13.07 -14.63
N CYS A 252 -7.42 -11.83 -15.01
CA CYS A 252 -8.38 -11.01 -14.27
C CYS A 252 -9.78 -11.64 -14.26
N ALA A 253 -10.22 -12.21 -15.38
CA ALA A 253 -11.50 -12.90 -15.46
C ALA A 253 -11.53 -14.17 -14.58
N ILE A 254 -10.45 -14.95 -14.56
CA ILE A 254 -10.30 -16.11 -13.67
C ILE A 254 -10.40 -15.67 -12.21
N LEU A 255 -9.65 -14.66 -11.80
CA LEU A 255 -9.71 -14.16 -10.42
C LEU A 255 -11.10 -13.62 -10.06
N LEU A 256 -11.77 -12.92 -10.99
CA LEU A 256 -13.14 -12.45 -10.77
C LEU A 256 -14.10 -13.63 -10.53
N CYS A 257 -14.02 -14.68 -11.36
CA CYS A 257 -14.80 -15.89 -11.18
C CYS A 257 -14.49 -16.59 -9.85
N ILE A 258 -13.21 -16.72 -9.49
CA ILE A 258 -12.79 -17.31 -8.21
C ILE A 258 -13.37 -16.52 -7.04
N GLY A 259 -13.20 -15.20 -7.04
CA GLY A 259 -13.74 -14.33 -6.00
C GLY A 259 -15.26 -14.44 -5.85
N MET A 260 -16.00 -14.61 -6.96
CA MET A 260 -17.45 -14.82 -6.92
C MET A 260 -17.83 -16.21 -6.40
N ILE A 261 -17.19 -17.26 -6.89
CA ILE A 261 -17.48 -18.67 -6.53
C ILE A 261 -17.20 -18.91 -5.05
N TYR A 262 -16.03 -18.50 -4.57
CA TYR A 262 -15.60 -18.70 -3.19
C TYR A 262 -16.06 -17.57 -2.25
N LYS A 263 -16.77 -16.56 -2.77
CA LYS A 263 -17.21 -15.36 -2.04
C LYS A 263 -16.06 -14.63 -1.33
N ASP A 264 -14.85 -14.71 -1.89
CA ASP A 264 -13.68 -14.05 -1.36
C ASP A 264 -13.62 -12.58 -1.82
N SER A 265 -14.00 -11.69 -0.90
CA SER A 265 -14.02 -10.24 -1.14
C SER A 265 -12.63 -9.68 -1.45
N PHE A 266 -11.56 -10.29 -0.92
CA PHE A 266 -10.20 -9.85 -1.20
C PHE A 266 -9.83 -10.12 -2.66
N THR A 267 -10.01 -11.36 -3.14
CA THR A 267 -9.79 -11.71 -4.55
C THR A 267 -10.67 -10.90 -5.49
N LEU A 268 -11.93 -10.62 -5.13
CA LEU A 268 -12.81 -9.75 -5.93
C LEU A 268 -12.23 -8.35 -6.10
N VAL A 269 -11.76 -7.71 -5.03
CA VAL A 269 -11.17 -6.36 -5.10
C VAL A 269 -9.84 -6.38 -5.86
N VAL A 270 -9.04 -7.44 -5.76
CA VAL A 270 -7.85 -7.64 -6.62
C VAL A 270 -8.25 -7.62 -8.10
N ALA A 271 -9.23 -8.44 -8.49
CA ALA A 271 -9.67 -8.56 -9.88
C ALA A 271 -10.30 -7.25 -10.41
N ILE A 272 -11.13 -6.57 -9.60
CA ILE A 272 -11.75 -5.29 -9.95
C ILE A 272 -10.69 -4.21 -10.11
N THR A 273 -9.76 -4.07 -9.16
CA THR A 273 -8.69 -3.07 -9.22
C THR A 273 -7.82 -3.28 -10.46
N ALA A 274 -7.43 -4.53 -10.72
CA ALA A 274 -6.65 -4.90 -11.89
C ALA A 274 -7.39 -4.58 -13.20
N SER A 275 -8.69 -4.89 -13.27
CA SER A 275 -9.53 -4.59 -14.43
C SER A 275 -9.66 -3.08 -14.66
N LEU A 276 -9.84 -2.29 -13.59
CA LEU A 276 -9.90 -0.83 -13.67
C LEU A 276 -8.58 -0.23 -14.16
N LEU A 277 -7.44 -0.70 -13.64
CA LEU A 277 -6.12 -0.29 -14.12
C LEU A 277 -5.93 -0.66 -15.58
N LEU A 278 -6.25 -1.90 -15.98
CA LEU A 278 -6.11 -2.32 -17.36
C LEU A 278 -6.99 -1.48 -18.30
N PHE A 279 -8.24 -1.23 -17.92
CA PHE A 279 -9.18 -0.42 -18.68
C PHE A 279 -8.73 1.03 -18.82
N ALA A 280 -8.28 1.65 -17.72
CA ALA A 280 -7.71 3.00 -17.74
C ALA A 280 -6.44 3.08 -18.62
N GLY A 281 -5.62 2.03 -18.63
CA GLY A 281 -4.45 1.90 -19.50
C GLY A 281 -4.82 1.84 -20.98
N LEU A 282 -5.79 0.99 -21.34
CA LEU A 282 -6.26 0.82 -22.71
C LEU A 282 -6.97 2.07 -23.26
N LYS A 283 -7.62 2.86 -22.40
CA LYS A 283 -8.25 4.13 -22.77
C LYS A 283 -7.29 5.32 -22.75
N ASN A 284 -5.99 5.11 -22.47
CA ASN A 284 -5.00 6.17 -22.27
C ASN A 284 -5.42 7.20 -21.20
N LYS A 285 -6.13 6.74 -20.16
CA LYS A 285 -6.64 7.57 -19.06
C LYS A 285 -5.84 7.43 -17.76
N MET A 286 -4.73 6.70 -17.78
CA MET A 286 -3.79 6.56 -16.66
C MET A 286 -3.32 7.88 -16.03
N HIS A 287 -3.24 8.94 -16.83
CA HIS A 287 -2.82 10.28 -16.41
C HIS A 287 -4.00 11.26 -16.22
N ALA A 288 -5.23 10.86 -16.55
CA ALA A 288 -6.38 11.77 -16.62
C ALA A 288 -7.48 11.43 -15.61
N TRP A 289 -7.73 10.14 -15.36
CA TRP A 289 -8.74 9.73 -14.39
C TRP A 289 -8.27 9.91 -12.95
N LEU A 290 -9.23 10.21 -12.06
CA LEU A 290 -9.00 10.55 -10.66
C LEU A 290 -8.00 11.69 -10.44
N ASN A 291 -7.77 12.54 -11.44
CA ASN A 291 -6.79 13.63 -11.40
C ASN A 291 -7.28 14.88 -10.65
N TRP A 292 -8.31 14.77 -9.82
CA TRP A 292 -8.78 15.88 -9.00
C TRP A 292 -7.77 16.19 -7.89
N GLY A 293 -7.47 17.47 -7.67
CA GLY A 293 -6.42 17.92 -6.75
C GLY A 293 -6.50 17.30 -5.36
N PHE A 294 -7.71 17.17 -4.80
CA PHE A 294 -7.92 16.53 -3.50
C PHE A 294 -7.50 15.05 -3.49
N LEU A 295 -7.90 14.26 -4.50
CA LEU A 295 -7.51 12.85 -4.60
C LEU A 295 -6.01 12.67 -4.83
N GLN A 296 -5.40 13.57 -5.62
CA GLN A 296 -3.96 13.56 -5.84
C GLN A 296 -3.15 13.92 -4.59
N TRP A 297 -3.69 14.82 -3.76
CA TRP A 297 -3.15 15.15 -2.45
C TRP A 297 -3.33 13.99 -1.47
N LEU A 298 -4.50 13.35 -1.44
CA LEU A 298 -4.74 12.17 -0.62
C LEU A 298 -3.81 11.00 -1.00
N GLY A 299 -3.62 10.78 -2.31
CA GLY A 299 -2.66 9.81 -2.83
C GLY A 299 -1.20 10.16 -2.59
N LEU A 300 -0.87 11.43 -2.34
CA LEU A 300 0.46 11.88 -1.98
C LEU A 300 0.80 11.51 -0.53
N ILE A 301 -0.16 11.70 0.38
CA ILE A 301 0.01 11.44 1.83
C ILE A 301 -0.42 10.02 2.23
N SER A 302 -0.86 9.19 1.28
CA SER A 302 -1.54 7.93 1.54
C SER A 302 -0.74 6.96 2.38
N TYR A 303 0.59 6.94 2.23
CA TYR A 303 1.45 6.03 2.99
C TYR A 303 1.57 6.46 4.45
N SER A 304 1.89 7.74 4.70
CA SER A 304 1.83 8.31 6.05
C SER A 304 0.45 8.17 6.70
N LEU A 305 -0.63 8.38 5.93
CA LEU A 305 -2.01 8.17 6.40
C LEU A 305 -2.26 6.73 6.82
N TYR A 306 -1.87 5.77 5.98
CA TYR A 306 -1.99 4.35 6.28
C TYR A 306 -1.19 3.94 7.53
N LEU A 307 0.01 4.49 7.74
CA LEU A 307 0.83 4.11 8.88
C LEU A 307 0.34 4.68 10.22
N LEU A 308 -0.14 5.93 10.21
CA LEU A 308 -0.42 6.67 11.45
C LEU A 308 -1.89 6.61 11.88
N HIS A 309 -2.83 6.21 11.01
CA HIS A 309 -4.25 6.37 11.33
C HIS A 309 -4.66 5.64 12.61
N ASN A 310 -4.27 4.39 12.84
CA ASN A 310 -4.78 3.60 13.97
C ASN A 310 -4.52 4.23 15.37
N PRO A 311 -3.28 4.61 15.75
CA PRO A 311 -3.07 5.30 17.02
C PRO A 311 -3.80 6.65 17.09
N ILE A 312 -3.94 7.35 15.96
CA ILE A 312 -4.59 8.66 15.88
C ILE A 312 -6.12 8.56 15.97
N THR A 313 -6.76 7.57 15.36
CA THR A 313 -8.21 7.33 15.46
C THR A 313 -8.58 7.02 16.91
N GLY A 314 -7.83 6.12 17.57
CA GLY A 314 -8.06 5.78 18.97
C GLY A 314 -7.86 6.98 19.92
N ALA A 315 -6.83 7.79 19.70
CA ALA A 315 -6.61 9.00 20.50
C ALA A 315 -7.72 10.04 20.29
N SER A 316 -8.12 10.26 19.05
CA SER A 316 -9.16 11.24 18.69
C SER A 316 -10.52 10.85 19.26
N ALA A 317 -10.88 9.57 19.17
CA ALA A 317 -12.12 9.05 19.76
C ALA A 317 -12.13 9.17 21.29
N ASN A 318 -11.01 8.89 21.96
CA ASN A 318 -10.90 9.07 23.41
C ASN A 318 -11.08 10.54 23.83
N ILE A 319 -10.59 11.50 23.04
CA ILE A 319 -10.80 12.93 23.30
C ILE A 319 -12.26 13.30 23.05
N ALA A 320 -12.84 12.87 21.93
CA ALA A 320 -14.24 13.12 21.59
C ALA A 320 -15.20 12.61 22.69
N ARG A 321 -14.94 11.40 23.22
CA ARG A 321 -15.71 10.79 24.31
C ARG A 321 -15.59 11.53 25.66
N LYS A 322 -14.53 12.31 25.87
CA LYS A 322 -14.42 13.20 27.03
C LYS A 322 -15.24 14.47 26.89
N ILE A 323 -15.51 14.91 25.66
CA ILE A 323 -16.34 16.09 25.36
C ILE A 323 -17.81 15.71 25.35
N ILE A 324 -18.16 14.64 24.63
CA ILE A 324 -19.51 14.09 24.54
C ILE A 324 -19.41 12.61 24.88
N SER A 325 -20.04 12.21 25.99
CA SER A 325 -19.85 10.87 26.56
C SER A 325 -20.28 9.76 25.61
N ASN A 326 -21.54 9.74 25.16
CA ASN A 326 -22.12 8.65 24.37
C ASN A 326 -23.15 9.12 23.34
N GLY A 327 -23.55 8.22 22.44
CA GLY A 327 -24.60 8.44 21.45
C GLY A 327 -24.11 9.02 20.12
N LEU A 328 -25.06 9.33 19.22
CA LEU A 328 -24.79 9.72 17.84
C LEU A 328 -23.86 10.94 17.72
N TYR A 329 -24.05 11.97 18.56
CA TYR A 329 -23.21 13.17 18.52
C TYR A 329 -21.75 12.89 18.88
N ALA A 330 -21.52 11.99 19.84
CA ALA A 330 -20.17 11.56 20.20
C ALA A 330 -19.50 10.76 19.08
N ASP A 331 -20.27 9.92 18.38
CA ASP A 331 -19.79 9.16 17.22
C ASP A 331 -19.43 10.09 16.05
N ILE A 332 -20.30 11.06 15.73
CA ILE A 332 -20.03 12.05 14.68
C ILE A 332 -18.81 12.90 15.05
N LEU A 333 -18.70 13.34 16.30
CA LEU A 333 -17.53 14.08 16.77
C LEU A 333 -16.25 13.24 16.66
N SER A 334 -16.30 11.97 17.08
CA SER A 334 -15.17 11.03 16.96
C SER A 334 -14.76 10.85 15.50
N LEU A 335 -15.72 10.67 14.59
CA LEU A 335 -15.50 10.54 13.16
C LEU A 335 -14.80 11.76 12.57
N VAL A 336 -15.35 12.96 12.82
CA VAL A 336 -14.83 14.21 12.26
C VAL A 336 -13.44 14.53 12.84
N MET A 337 -13.27 14.41 14.16
CA MET A 337 -11.99 14.65 14.81
C MET A 337 -10.91 13.67 14.33
N ALA A 338 -11.23 12.39 14.23
CA ALA A 338 -10.29 11.38 13.78
C ALA A 338 -9.89 11.58 12.32
N ILE A 339 -10.83 11.82 11.41
CA ILE A 339 -10.52 12.11 10.00
C ILE A 339 -9.60 13.33 9.90
N PHE A 340 -9.94 14.42 10.58
CA PHE A 340 -9.14 15.64 10.56
C PHE A 340 -7.73 15.41 11.13
N ALA A 341 -7.63 14.78 12.30
CA ALA A 341 -6.35 14.49 12.93
C ALA A 341 -5.49 13.56 12.07
N CYS A 342 -6.07 12.50 11.49
CA CYS A 342 -5.36 11.59 10.57
C CYS A 342 -4.84 12.33 9.34
N LEU A 343 -5.64 13.19 8.70
CA LEU A 343 -5.21 13.96 7.54
C LEU A 343 -4.08 14.94 7.87
N VAL A 344 -4.19 15.67 8.99
CA VAL A 344 -3.16 16.62 9.44
C VAL A 344 -1.86 15.90 9.79
N THR A 345 -1.93 14.87 10.64
CA THR A 345 -0.74 14.10 11.06
C THR A 345 -0.07 13.38 9.90
N ALA A 346 -0.85 12.82 8.97
CA ALA A 346 -0.32 12.22 7.74
C ALA A 346 0.39 13.24 6.87
N TYR A 347 -0.18 14.44 6.69
CA TYR A 347 0.45 15.50 5.91
C TYR A 347 1.76 16.00 6.54
N LEU A 348 1.78 16.18 7.87
CA LEU A 348 3.01 16.56 8.59
C LEU A 348 4.09 15.47 8.48
N SER A 349 3.74 14.21 8.71
CA SER A 349 4.63 13.06 8.51
C SER A 349 5.15 12.98 7.08
N PHE A 350 4.29 13.26 6.10
CA PHE A 350 4.69 13.30 4.70
C PHE A 350 5.76 14.36 4.45
N LEU A 351 5.58 15.58 4.97
CA LEU A 351 6.54 16.67 4.78
C LEU A 351 7.88 16.39 5.47
N ILE A 352 7.84 15.88 6.69
CA ILE A 352 9.01 15.74 7.57
C ILE A 352 9.82 14.49 7.22
N VAL A 353 9.16 13.37 6.89
CA VAL A 353 9.80 12.05 6.80
C VAL A 353 9.65 11.41 5.42
N GLU A 354 8.43 11.32 4.89
CA GLU A 354 8.18 10.59 3.64
C GLU A 354 8.75 11.29 2.40
N ARG A 355 8.59 12.62 2.31
CA ARG A 355 9.09 13.38 1.17
C ARG A 355 10.63 13.32 1.08
N PRO A 356 11.39 13.51 2.18
CA PRO A 356 12.84 13.25 2.17
C PRO A 356 13.21 11.81 1.80
N SER A 357 12.51 10.81 2.33
CA SER A 357 12.81 9.39 2.02
C SER A 357 12.64 9.08 0.53
N ILE A 358 11.61 9.65 -0.11
CA ILE A 358 11.41 9.56 -1.56
C ILE A 358 12.61 10.19 -2.29
N GLN A 359 13.07 11.37 -1.89
CA GLN A 359 14.23 12.02 -2.52
C GLN A 359 15.52 11.20 -2.38
N TRP A 360 15.77 10.61 -1.20
CA TRP A 360 16.92 9.73 -0.99
C TRP A 360 16.85 8.50 -1.91
N SER A 361 15.67 7.91 -2.08
CA SER A 361 15.47 6.77 -2.99
C SER A 361 15.85 7.10 -4.44
N HIS A 362 15.64 8.34 -4.90
CA HIS A 362 15.99 8.77 -6.26
C HIS A 362 17.50 8.86 -6.51
N ARG A 363 18.32 8.93 -5.45
CA ARG A 363 19.79 8.92 -5.55
C ARG A 363 20.33 7.54 -5.93
N LEU A 364 19.57 6.48 -5.63
CA LEU A 364 19.89 5.09 -5.98
C LEU A 364 19.47 4.80 -7.43
N LYS A 365 20.28 5.23 -8.40
CA LYS A 365 20.00 5.04 -9.83
C LYS A 365 20.31 3.61 -10.29
N LEU A 366 19.36 3.00 -11.00
CA LEU A 366 19.55 1.72 -11.70
C LEU A 366 20.43 1.96 -12.94
N LYS A 367 21.37 1.04 -13.20
CA LYS A 367 22.20 1.04 -14.41
C LYS A 367 21.34 0.48 -15.56
N LYS A 368 21.27 1.21 -16.67
CA LYS A 368 20.49 0.80 -17.84
C LYS A 368 21.26 -0.13 -18.73
#